data_AF-A0A4Y2IWT5-F1
#
_entry.id   AF-A0A4Y2IWT5-F1
#
_cell.length_a   1.000
_cell.length_b   1.000
_cell.length_c   1.000
_cell.angle_alpha   90.00
_cell.angle_beta   90.00
_cell.angle_gamma   90.00
#
_symmetry.space_group_name_H-M   'P 1'
#
loop_
_entity.id
_entity.type
_entity.pdbx_description
1 polymer ?
#
loop_
_entity_poly.entity_id
_entity_poly.type
_entity_poly.pdbx_seq_one_letter_code
_entity_poly.pdbx_strand_id
1 'polypeptide(L)'
;MALTPLNQLTNQPTNQGLPYYDIKKYFSCRISSSWQATWDLQIHNKLHSIKSTVCLWPILPIREVNVKLTRLRIGHTRFTHRHLIFGERIPICPTCRVGFTIRHILVECPGFNSHRVQFFHRQ
;
A
#
# COMPACT_ATOMS: atom_id res chain seq x y z
N MET A 1 -47.90 37.62 37.36
CA MET A 1 -48.11 36.31 36.71
C MET A 1 -48.68 36.57 35.32
N ALA A 2 -47.88 36.42 34.27
CA ALA A 2 -48.36 36.20 32.92
C ALA A 2 -47.23 35.49 32.15
N LEU A 3 -47.60 34.34 31.58
CA LEU A 3 -46.72 33.33 31.01
C LEU A 3 -46.08 33.81 29.70
N THR A 4 -44.80 33.50 29.50
CA THR A 4 -44.14 33.51 28.19
C THR A 4 -44.79 32.53 27.22
N PRO A 5 -44.86 32.84 25.92
CA PRO A 5 -44.76 31.82 24.88
C PRO A 5 -43.30 31.65 24.44
N LEU A 6 -42.83 30.42 24.55
CA LEU A 6 -41.63 29.89 23.91
C LEU A 6 -41.74 29.96 22.38
N ASN A 7 -40.58 30.05 21.74
CA ASN A 7 -40.27 29.67 20.36
C ASN A 7 -40.76 30.57 19.22
N GLN A 8 -39.84 31.39 18.72
CA GLN A 8 -39.51 31.37 17.29
C GLN A 8 -37.99 31.46 17.15
N LEU A 9 -37.29 30.33 17.31
CA LEU A 9 -35.99 30.15 16.65
C LEU A 9 -36.30 30.12 15.16
N THR A 10 -36.15 31.28 14.52
CA THR A 10 -36.15 31.39 13.07
C THR A 10 -34.97 30.56 12.57
N ASN A 11 -35.23 29.32 12.19
CA ASN A 11 -34.34 28.54 11.33
C ASN A 11 -34.35 29.21 9.95
N GLN A 12 -33.78 30.40 9.85
CA GLN A 12 -33.36 30.92 8.56
C GLN A 12 -32.14 30.09 8.15
N PRO A 13 -32.15 29.45 6.98
CA PRO A 13 -30.96 28.78 6.49
C PRO A 13 -29.90 29.87 6.34
N THR A 14 -28.91 29.87 7.24
CA THR A 14 -27.71 30.67 7.06
C THR A 14 -27.15 30.27 5.71
N ASN A 15 -27.20 31.18 4.74
CA ASN A 15 -26.57 31.04 3.42
C ASN A 15 -25.04 31.13 3.57
N GLN A 16 -24.50 30.34 4.49
CA GLN A 16 -23.09 30.10 4.64
C GLN A 16 -22.81 28.89 3.78
N GLY A 17 -22.14 29.12 2.65
CA GLY A 17 -21.67 28.04 1.79
C GLY A 17 -20.85 27.04 2.61
N LEU A 18 -20.85 25.77 2.17
CA LEU A 18 -20.09 24.71 2.83
C LEU A 18 -18.61 25.13 2.96
N PRO A 19 -17.97 24.89 4.11
CA PRO A 19 -16.56 25.20 4.29
C PRO A 19 -15.71 24.52 3.21
N TYR A 20 -14.77 25.27 2.62
CA TYR A 20 -13.87 24.75 1.58
C TYR A 20 -13.17 23.44 2.00
N TYR A 21 -12.75 23.35 3.27
CA TYR A 21 -12.10 22.15 3.81
C TYR A 21 -12.99 20.91 3.74
N ASP A 22 -14.29 21.06 3.98
CA ASP A 22 -15.24 19.95 3.94
C ASP A 22 -15.47 19.47 2.51
N ILE A 23 -15.64 20.41 1.57
CA ILE A 23 -15.76 20.11 0.14
C ILE A 23 -14.49 19.39 -0.36
N LYS A 24 -13.30 19.96 -0.05
CA LYS A 24 -12.01 19.37 -0.43
C LYS A 24 -11.84 17.97 0.15
N LYS A 25 -12.17 17.78 1.42
CA LYS A 25 -12.07 16.49 2.10
C LYS A 25 -13.02 15.47 1.48
N TYR A 26 -14.27 15.87 1.21
CA TYR A 26 -15.26 15.02 0.55
C TYR A 26 -14.73 14.49 -0.79
N PHE A 27 -14.28 15.38 -1.69
CA PHE A 27 -13.73 14.96 -2.98
C PHE A 27 -12.48 14.08 -2.83
N SER A 28 -11.57 14.45 -1.94
CA SER A 28 -10.34 13.66 -1.70
C SER A 28 -10.65 12.25 -1.19
N CYS A 29 -11.64 12.12 -0.30
CA CYS A 29 -12.13 10.83 0.17
C CYS A 29 -12.79 10.04 -0.96
N ARG A 30 -13.67 10.67 -1.76
CA ARG A 30 -14.35 10.00 -2.87
C ARG A 30 -13.37 9.48 -3.92
N ILE A 31 -12.37 10.27 -4.30
CA ILE A 31 -11.32 9.85 -5.24
C ILE A 31 -10.52 8.68 -4.64
N SER A 32 -10.05 8.82 -3.39
CA SER A 32 -9.28 7.76 -2.71
C SER A 32 -10.09 6.46 -2.59
N SER A 33 -11.38 6.53 -2.24
CA SER A 33 -12.26 5.38 -2.15
C SER A 33 -12.48 4.72 -3.52
N SER A 34 -12.63 5.52 -4.58
CA SER A 34 -12.75 4.98 -5.94
C SER A 34 -11.48 4.25 -6.36
N TRP A 35 -10.31 4.83 -6.10
CA TRP A 35 -9.03 4.19 -6.39
C TRP A 35 -8.82 2.92 -5.56
N GLN A 36 -9.18 2.95 -4.28
CA GLN A 36 -9.11 1.78 -3.42
C GLN A 36 -10.00 0.66 -3.95
N ALA A 37 -11.24 0.96 -4.32
CA ALA A 37 -12.15 -0.04 -4.89
C ALA A 37 -11.59 -0.65 -6.18
N THR A 38 -11.01 0.15 -7.08
CA THR A 38 -10.35 -0.37 -8.28
C THR A 38 -9.11 -1.21 -7.93
N TRP A 39 -8.35 -0.79 -6.93
CA TRP A 39 -7.14 -1.48 -6.47
C TRP A 39 -7.46 -2.83 -5.83
N ASP A 40 -8.52 -2.93 -5.04
CA ASP A 40 -8.98 -4.16 -4.40
C ASP A 40 -9.36 -5.26 -5.41
N LEU A 41 -9.78 -4.86 -6.63
CA LEU A 41 -10.04 -5.79 -7.73
C LEU A 41 -8.76 -6.39 -8.33
N GLN A 42 -7.58 -5.81 -8.05
CA GLN A 42 -6.30 -6.26 -8.61
C GLN A 42 -5.72 -7.46 -7.83
N ILE A 43 -6.52 -8.49 -7.56
CA ILE A 43 -6.15 -9.64 -6.71
C ILE A 43 -4.95 -10.43 -7.21
N HIS A 44 -4.70 -10.46 -8.52
CA HIS A 44 -3.57 -11.13 -9.15
C HIS A 44 -2.33 -10.22 -9.31
N ASN A 45 -2.43 -8.96 -8.88
CA ASN A 45 -1.30 -8.04 -8.95
C ASN A 45 -0.34 -8.31 -7.78
N LYS A 46 0.92 -8.60 -8.14
CA LYS A 46 1.99 -8.80 -7.16
C LYS A 46 2.13 -7.65 -6.17
N LEU A 47 2.03 -6.40 -6.63
CA LEU A 47 2.16 -5.24 -5.75
C LEU A 47 0.97 -5.10 -4.81
N HIS A 48 -0.25 -5.49 -5.24
CA HIS A 48 -1.44 -5.53 -4.38
C HIS A 48 -1.24 -6.48 -3.19
N SER A 49 -0.63 -7.64 -3.41
CA SER A 49 -0.30 -8.58 -2.32
C SER A 49 0.67 -8.03 -1.27
N ILE A 50 1.47 -7.03 -1.63
CA ILE A 50 2.43 -6.37 -0.73
C ILE A 50 1.81 -5.13 -0.06
N LYS A 51 0.90 -4.45 -0.76
CA LYS A 51 0.19 -3.26 -0.28
C LYS A 51 -1.22 -3.24 -0.84
N SER A 52 -2.16 -3.65 0.00
CA SER A 52 -3.58 -3.62 -0.30
C SER A 52 -4.19 -2.23 -0.19
N THR A 53 -3.59 -1.30 0.57
CA THR A 53 -4.15 0.05 0.74
C THR A 53 -3.48 1.08 -0.18
N VAL A 54 -4.29 1.84 -0.91
CA VAL A 54 -3.89 2.99 -1.73
C VAL A 54 -3.57 4.17 -0.80
N CYS A 55 -2.34 4.19 -0.32
CA CYS A 55 -1.80 5.31 0.44
C CYS A 55 -0.31 5.46 0.15
N LEU A 56 0.28 6.57 0.58
CA LEU A 56 1.72 6.77 0.43
C LEU A 56 2.50 5.70 1.20
N TRP A 57 3.63 5.30 0.66
CA TRP A 57 4.58 4.49 1.40
C TRP A 57 5.28 5.36 2.44
N PRO A 58 5.61 4.82 3.63
CA PRO A 58 6.49 5.51 4.54
C PRO A 58 7.82 5.80 3.84
N ILE A 59 8.21 7.07 3.80
CA ILE A 59 9.47 7.51 3.18
C ILE A 59 10.49 7.63 4.31
N LEU A 60 11.62 6.92 4.16
CA LEU A 60 12.75 7.06 5.07
C LEU A 60 13.58 8.29 4.68
N PRO A 61 14.29 8.95 5.61
CA PRO A 61 15.15 10.08 5.27
C PRO A 61 16.36 9.68 4.40
N ILE A 62 16.66 8.38 4.29
CA ILE A 62 17.81 7.84 3.55
C ILE A 62 17.35 7.37 2.17
N ARG A 63 17.74 8.12 1.12
CA ARG A 63 17.39 7.81 -0.28
C ARG A 63 17.77 6.39 -0.70
N GLU A 64 18.96 5.94 -0.32
CA GLU A 64 19.46 4.62 -0.72
C GLU A 64 18.56 3.48 -0.22
N VAL A 65 18.06 3.56 1.02
CA VAL A 65 17.16 2.56 1.60
C VAL A 65 15.82 2.54 0.86
N ASN A 66 15.26 3.72 0.56
CA ASN A 66 14.02 3.80 -0.22
C ASN A 66 14.17 3.17 -1.62
N VAL A 67 15.29 3.41 -2.29
CA VAL A 67 15.57 2.81 -3.62
C VAL A 67 15.62 1.28 -3.51
N LYS A 68 16.32 0.74 -2.52
CA LYS A 68 16.40 -0.71 -2.28
C LYS A 68 15.02 -1.30 -1.97
N LEU A 69 14.25 -0.68 -1.07
CA LEU A 69 12.90 -1.13 -0.73
C LEU A 69 11.94 -1.11 -1.92
N THR A 70 11.93 -0.03 -2.70
CA THR A 70 11.09 0.09 -3.90
C THR A 70 11.43 -1.01 -4.90
N ARG A 71 12.72 -1.23 -5.19
CA ARG A 71 13.17 -2.32 -6.08
C ARG A 71 12.74 -3.70 -5.57
N LEU A 72 12.89 -3.96 -4.27
CA LEU A 72 12.46 -5.23 -3.67
C LEU A 72 10.94 -5.43 -3.79
N ARG A 73 10.13 -4.39 -3.56
CA ARG A 73 8.66 -4.45 -3.68
C ARG A 73 8.19 -4.82 -5.08
N ILE A 74 8.75 -4.20 -6.11
CA ILE A 74 8.43 -4.58 -7.50
C ILE A 74 9.09 -5.92 -7.90
N GLY A 75 10.11 -6.34 -7.15
CA GLY A 75 10.82 -7.61 -7.32
C GLY A 75 12.07 -7.57 -8.18
N HIS A 76 12.59 -6.36 -8.42
CA HIS A 76 13.74 -6.12 -9.27
C HIS A 76 15.03 -6.29 -8.47
N THR A 77 15.63 -7.47 -8.58
CA THR A 77 17.02 -7.70 -8.18
C THR A 77 17.77 -8.33 -9.34
N ARG A 78 19.10 -8.23 -9.34
CA ARG A 78 19.91 -8.94 -10.33
C ARG A 78 19.59 -10.44 -10.33
N PHE A 79 19.45 -11.06 -9.16
CA PHE A 79 19.17 -12.50 -9.07
C PHE A 79 17.83 -12.89 -9.70
N THR A 80 16.75 -12.14 -9.45
CA THR A 80 15.42 -12.46 -9.97
C THR A 80 15.17 -11.96 -11.39
N HIS A 81 15.83 -10.90 -11.86
CA HIS A 81 15.59 -10.29 -13.19
C HIS A 81 16.67 -10.58 -14.23
N ARG A 82 17.82 -11.17 -13.86
CA ARG A 82 18.89 -11.51 -14.81
C ARG A 82 18.36 -12.32 -15.99
N HIS A 83 17.47 -13.28 -15.74
CA HIS A 83 16.86 -14.09 -16.79
C HIS A 83 16.05 -13.27 -17.81
N LEU A 84 15.40 -12.19 -17.38
CA LEU A 84 14.69 -11.27 -18.29
C LEU A 84 15.65 -10.40 -19.11
N ILE A 85 16.72 -9.94 -18.47
CA ILE A 85 17.69 -9.02 -19.10
C ILE A 85 18.54 -9.74 -20.15
N PHE A 86 18.94 -10.98 -19.88
CA PHE A 86 19.84 -11.75 -20.74
C PHE A 86 19.14 -12.89 -21.49
N GLY A 87 17.82 -13.03 -21.36
CA GLY A 87 17.07 -14.13 -21.97
C GLY A 87 17.43 -15.52 -21.44
N GLU A 88 18.06 -15.59 -20.27
CA GLU A 88 18.40 -16.87 -19.62
C GLU A 88 17.14 -17.56 -19.06
N ARG A 89 17.26 -18.81 -18.62
CA ARG A 89 16.16 -19.50 -17.92
C ARG A 89 15.97 -18.94 -16.51
N ILE A 90 14.71 -18.94 -16.05
CA ILE A 90 14.40 -18.58 -14.65
C ILE A 90 15.14 -19.54 -13.71
N PRO A 91 15.91 -19.03 -12.74
CA PRO A 91 16.53 -19.90 -11.75
C PRO A 91 15.45 -20.52 -10.85
N ILE A 92 15.53 -21.83 -10.64
CA ILE A 92 14.57 -22.62 -9.87
C ILE A 92 15.11 -22.85 -8.47
N CYS A 93 14.23 -22.72 -7.47
CA CYS A 93 14.54 -23.06 -6.09
C CYS A 93 14.77 -24.57 -5.94
N PRO A 94 15.93 -25.02 -5.44
CA PRO A 94 16.21 -26.45 -5.29
C PRO A 94 15.29 -27.11 -4.26
N THR A 95 14.88 -26.36 -3.23
CA THR A 95 14.02 -26.85 -2.15
C THR A 95 12.55 -26.94 -2.57
N CYS A 96 12.02 -25.90 -3.21
CA CYS A 96 10.58 -25.78 -3.49
C CYS A 96 10.20 -26.07 -4.94
N ARG A 97 11.17 -26.23 -5.84
CA ARG A 97 10.98 -26.49 -7.29
C ARG A 97 10.13 -25.42 -8.01
N VAL A 98 10.03 -24.21 -7.45
CA VAL A 98 9.39 -23.04 -8.07
C VAL A 98 10.43 -22.03 -8.53
N GLY A 99 10.07 -21.16 -9.47
CA GLY A 99 10.93 -20.05 -9.91
C GLY A 99 11.23 -19.07 -8.78
N PHE A 100 12.45 -18.54 -8.72
CA PHE A 100 12.80 -17.56 -7.71
C PHE A 100 12.07 -16.23 -7.90
N THR A 101 11.38 -15.81 -6.84
CA THR A 101 10.84 -14.45 -6.72
C THR A 101 11.31 -13.83 -5.41
N ILE A 102 11.25 -12.49 -5.30
CA ILE A 102 11.60 -11.81 -4.05
C ILE A 102 10.69 -12.23 -2.89
N ARG A 103 9.39 -12.43 -3.15
CA ARG A 103 8.45 -12.96 -2.15
C ARG A 103 8.85 -14.37 -1.71
N HIS A 104 9.23 -15.22 -2.66
CA HIS A 104 9.67 -16.57 -2.35
C HIS A 104 10.90 -16.57 -1.43
N ILE A 105 11.91 -15.75 -1.73
CA ILE A 105 13.14 -15.68 -0.93
C ILE A 105 12.88 -15.06 0.45
N LEU A 106 12.20 -13.91 0.49
CA LEU A 106 12.04 -13.10 1.70
C LEU A 106 10.89 -13.52 2.61
N VAL A 107 9.96 -14.36 2.15
CA VAL A 107 8.74 -14.69 2.93
C VAL A 107 8.46 -16.20 2.93
N GLU A 108 8.46 -16.86 1.78
CA GLU A 108 7.81 -18.19 1.65
C GLU A 108 8.79 -19.37 1.81
N CYS A 109 9.99 -19.28 1.25
CA CYS A 109 10.87 -20.43 1.08
C CYS A 109 11.40 -20.96 2.42
N PRO A 110 11.20 -22.24 2.76
CA PRO A 110 11.76 -22.84 3.98
C PRO A 110 13.29 -22.83 3.99
N GLY A 111 13.93 -22.98 2.83
CA GLY A 111 15.40 -22.99 2.71
C GLY A 111 16.07 -21.68 3.13
N PHE A 112 15.34 -20.56 3.08
CA PHE A 112 15.83 -19.25 3.54
C PHE A 112 15.36 -18.88 4.95
N ASN A 113 14.63 -19.76 5.64
CA ASN A 113 14.04 -19.42 6.93
C ASN A 113 15.08 -19.06 8.00
N SER A 114 16.17 -19.82 8.08
CA SER A 114 17.27 -19.53 9.02
C SER A 114 17.84 -18.12 8.83
N HIS A 115 18.06 -17.72 7.58
CA HIS A 115 18.53 -16.37 7.23
C HIS A 115 17.49 -15.30 7.62
N ARG A 116 16.20 -15.55 7.37
CA ARG A 116 15.14 -14.59 7.77
C ARG A 116 15.10 -14.40 9.28
N VAL A 117 15.18 -15.48 10.06
CA VAL A 117 15.24 -15.40 11.51
C VAL A 117 16.50 -14.64 11.95
N GLN A 118 17.66 -14.96 11.38
CA GLN A 118 18.93 -14.34 11.76
C GLN A 118 18.97 -12.81 11.52
N PHE A 119 18.41 -12.34 10.42
CA PHE A 119 18.51 -10.94 9.96
C PHE A 119 17.26 -10.09 10.22
N PHE A 120 16.06 -10.69 10.34
CA PHE A 120 14.81 -9.94 10.51
C PHE A 120 14.12 -10.16 11.86
N HIS A 121 14.45 -11.21 12.61
CA HIS A 121 13.90 -11.45 13.96
C HIS A 121 14.81 -10.98 15.10
N ARG A 122 15.96 -10.38 14.82
CA ARG A 122 16.72 -9.63 15.82
C ARG A 122 16.17 -8.21 15.92
N GLN A 123 15.17 -8.02 16.78
CA GLN A 123 14.81 -6.75 17.40
C GLN A 123 14.68 -6.98 18.90
#